data_AF-A0A356D9S9-F1
#
_entry.id   AF-A0A356D9S9-F1
#
_cell.length_a   1.000
_cell.length_b   1.000
_cell.length_c   1.000
_cell.angle_alpha   90.00
_cell.angle_beta   90.00
_cell.angle_gamma   90.00
#
_symmetry.space_group_name_H-M   'P 1'
#
loop_
_entity.id
_entity.type
_entity.pdbx_description
1 polymer ?
#
loop_
_entity_poly.entity_id
_entity_poly.type
_entity_poly.pdbx_seq_one_letter_code
_entity_poly.pdbx_strand_id
1 'polypeptide(L)'
;MFNKKITAVALSTIIAASFTTIANADTRTAQATATWQATAIKDTTSMLVVTPLRSLTFNYAEGQQSFNQQNGAFDVAIQGQTGATDFKLTSKIIANTLSRTIDDSKLMVGVKWNGEDLDKTTDTTLVDVLAGQTSGLDNLAADGVYNGADRATDRGEFTFVIASAESAGAAAEFKDLTDGVWDGDVKVQFTANWEGTFTPTP
;
A
#
# COMPACT_ATOMS: atom_id res chain seq x y z
N MET A 1 -36.89 -11.88 10.43
CA MET A 1 -36.32 -12.90 9.53
C MET A 1 -35.69 -12.16 8.35
N PHE A 2 -34.43 -11.74 8.47
CA PHE A 2 -33.65 -11.15 7.37
C PHE A 2 -32.36 -11.93 7.24
N ASN A 3 -32.42 -12.97 6.40
CA ASN A 3 -31.29 -13.77 5.97
C ASN A 3 -30.55 -12.97 4.88
N LYS A 4 -29.58 -12.13 5.25
CA LYS A 4 -28.61 -11.63 4.27
C LYS A 4 -27.37 -12.52 4.34
N LYS A 5 -27.25 -13.37 3.32
CA LYS A 5 -26.08 -14.20 3.06
C LYS A 5 -24.86 -13.29 3.02
N ILE A 6 -23.96 -13.44 3.99
CA ILE A 6 -22.60 -12.91 3.91
C ILE A 6 -21.92 -13.74 2.82
N THR A 7 -21.89 -13.19 1.61
CA THR A 7 -21.14 -13.76 0.50
C THR A 7 -19.67 -13.61 0.86
N ALA A 8 -19.05 -14.70 1.31
CA ALA A 8 -17.61 -14.76 1.50
C ALA A 8 -16.95 -14.59 0.12
N VAL A 9 -16.49 -13.37 -0.17
CA VAL A 9 -15.62 -13.13 -1.31
C VAL A 9 -14.24 -13.66 -0.91
N ALA A 10 -13.80 -14.72 -1.57
CA ALA A 10 -12.44 -15.21 -1.44
C ALA A 10 -11.51 -14.18 -2.09
N LEU A 11 -10.75 -13.45 -1.28
CA LEU A 11 -9.87 -12.37 -1.74
C LEU A 11 -8.45 -12.89 -1.98
N SER A 12 -7.99 -12.72 -3.22
CA SER A 12 -6.61 -12.92 -3.64
C SER A 12 -5.86 -11.58 -3.62
N THR A 13 -4.70 -11.53 -2.97
CA THR A 13 -3.71 -10.47 -3.18
C THR A 13 -3.15 -10.63 -4.59
N ILE A 14 -3.61 -9.81 -5.54
CA ILE A 14 -3.06 -9.80 -6.90
C ILE A 14 -1.92 -8.79 -6.93
N ILE A 15 -0.68 -9.28 -6.98
CA ILE A 15 0.51 -8.48 -7.28
C ILE A 15 0.68 -8.52 -8.81
N ALA A 16 0.30 -7.44 -9.50
CA ALA A 16 0.60 -7.29 -10.91
C ALA A 16 2.00 -6.65 -11.05
N ALA A 17 3.00 -7.48 -11.36
CA ALA A 17 4.33 -7.00 -11.74
C ALA A 17 4.33 -6.68 -13.24
N SER A 18 4.60 -5.42 -13.59
CA SER A 18 4.75 -4.99 -14.98
C SER A 18 6.20 -4.57 -15.18
N PHE A 19 6.99 -5.38 -15.88
CA PHE A 19 8.40 -5.06 -16.16
C PHE A 19 8.47 -4.17 -17.40
N THR A 20 8.47 -2.85 -17.23
CA THR A 20 8.87 -1.93 -18.29
C THR A 20 10.33 -1.53 -18.07
N THR A 21 11.27 -2.23 -18.71
CA THR A 21 12.67 -1.82 -18.72
C THR A 21 12.82 -0.63 -19.66
N ILE A 22 12.77 0.60 -19.14
CA ILE A 22 13.23 1.77 -19.89
C ILE A 22 14.74 1.80 -19.70
N ALA A 23 15.46 1.09 -20.58
CA ALA A 23 16.91 1.01 -20.51
C ALA A 23 17.53 2.31 -21.04
N ASN A 24 18.10 3.11 -20.15
CA ASN A 24 19.33 3.83 -20.49
C ASN A 24 20.50 2.89 -20.18
N ALA A 25 21.65 3.06 -20.82
CA ALA A 25 22.80 2.14 -20.65
C ALA A 25 23.22 1.97 -19.18
N ASP A 26 22.92 2.96 -18.34
CA ASP A 26 23.39 3.03 -16.96
C ASP A 26 22.30 2.83 -15.89
N THR A 27 21.02 2.71 -16.29
CA THR A 27 19.88 2.63 -15.35
C THR A 27 18.89 1.53 -15.75
N ARG A 28 18.49 0.70 -14.79
CA ARG A 28 17.39 -0.27 -14.93
C ARG A 28 16.27 0.05 -13.96
N THR A 29 15.04 0.12 -14.46
CA THR A 29 13.84 0.40 -13.64
C THR A 29 12.84 -0.75 -13.75
N ALA A 30 12.19 -1.08 -12.63
CA ALA A 30 11.05 -1.98 -12.55
C ALA A 30 9.94 -1.40 -11.67
N GLN A 31 8.68 -1.71 -11.99
CA GLN A 31 7.53 -1.24 -11.22
C GLN A 31 6.58 -2.39 -10.88
N ALA A 32 6.01 -2.33 -9.69
CA ALA A 32 4.97 -3.25 -9.24
C ALA A 32 3.89 -2.47 -8.47
N THR A 33 2.64 -2.93 -8.53
CA THR A 33 1.57 -2.34 -7.73
C THR A 33 0.98 -3.39 -6.80
N ALA A 34 1.01 -3.11 -5.51
CA ALA A 34 0.31 -3.89 -4.50
C ALA A 34 -1.10 -3.32 -4.30
N THR A 35 -2.10 -4.20 -4.22
CA THR A 35 -3.51 -3.83 -4.03
C THR A 35 -4.04 -4.50 -2.77
N TRP A 36 -4.59 -3.71 -1.86
CA TRP A 36 -5.35 -4.18 -0.70
C TRP A 36 -6.81 -3.77 -0.87
N GLN A 37 -7.72 -4.73 -0.70
CA GLN A 37 -9.13 -4.39 -0.58
C GLN A 37 -9.40 -3.91 0.84
N ALA A 38 -10.11 -2.79 0.94
CA ALA A 38 -10.41 -2.13 2.18
C ALA A 38 -11.91 -1.91 2.33
N THR A 39 -12.41 -2.18 3.53
CA THR A 39 -13.79 -1.94 3.93
C THR A 39 -13.79 -1.12 5.22
N ALA A 40 -14.51 -0.01 5.25
CA ALA A 40 -14.74 0.78 6.45
C ALA A 40 -16.21 0.70 6.86
N ILE A 41 -16.46 0.50 8.15
CA ILE A 41 -17.78 0.32 8.72
C ILE A 41 -17.97 1.34 9.85
N LYS A 42 -19.02 2.16 9.72
CA LYS A 42 -19.53 2.99 10.80
C LYS A 42 -20.90 2.44 11.21
N ASP A 43 -20.94 1.84 12.40
CA ASP A 43 -22.16 1.35 13.02
C ASP A 43 -22.17 1.85 14.47
N THR A 44 -23.03 2.84 14.72
CA THR A 44 -23.22 3.45 16.05
C THR A 44 -24.45 2.88 16.78
N THR A 45 -25.17 1.94 16.14
CA THR A 45 -26.41 1.38 16.65
C THR A 45 -26.23 0.00 17.28
N SER A 46 -25.24 -0.77 16.81
CA SER A 46 -24.94 -2.10 17.32
C SER A 46 -24.05 -2.05 18.57
N MET A 47 -24.37 -2.88 19.56
CA MET A 47 -23.58 -3.00 20.81
C MET A 47 -22.27 -3.79 20.66
N LEU A 48 -22.06 -4.51 19.55
CA LEU A 48 -20.88 -5.33 19.29
C LEU A 48 -20.59 -5.43 17.79
N VAL A 49 -19.35 -5.16 17.40
CA VAL A 49 -18.84 -5.31 16.03
C VAL A 49 -17.68 -6.33 16.05
N VAL A 50 -17.68 -7.30 15.12
CA VAL A 50 -16.64 -8.34 15.00
C VAL A 50 -16.11 -8.38 13.56
N THR A 51 -14.79 -8.45 13.40
CA THR A 51 -14.09 -8.27 12.11
C THR A 51 -13.30 -9.52 11.68
N PRO A 52 -13.44 -10.00 10.43
CA PRO A 52 -12.62 -11.08 9.87
C PRO A 52 -11.26 -10.59 9.31
N LEU A 53 -10.21 -11.42 9.46
CA LEU A 53 -8.77 -11.05 9.45
C LEU A 53 -8.02 -11.09 8.09
N ARG A 54 -8.67 -10.94 6.93
CA ARG A 54 -7.97 -11.07 5.62
C ARG A 54 -8.19 -9.95 4.59
N SER A 55 -8.68 -8.80 5.06
CA SER A 55 -8.77 -7.53 4.33
C SER A 55 -8.46 -6.38 5.29
N LEU A 56 -8.11 -5.19 4.80
CA LEU A 56 -8.01 -4.02 5.68
C LEU A 56 -9.44 -3.63 6.10
N THR A 57 -9.80 -3.86 7.37
CA THR A 57 -11.14 -3.51 7.87
C THR A 57 -11.05 -2.43 8.93
N PHE A 58 -11.73 -1.31 8.69
CA PHE A 58 -11.75 -0.18 9.60
C PHE A 58 -13.09 -0.10 10.30
N ASN A 59 -13.08 -0.01 11.63
CA ASN A 59 -14.27 0.20 12.45
C ASN A 59 -14.19 1.58 13.10
N TYR A 60 -15.30 2.31 13.03
CA TYR A 60 -15.43 3.59 13.73
C TYR A 60 -15.55 3.37 15.24
N ALA A 61 -14.71 4.05 16.02
CA ALA A 61 -14.74 4.05 17.47
C ALA A 61 -15.37 5.35 17.98
N GLU A 62 -16.65 5.30 18.38
CA GLU A 62 -17.44 6.49 18.75
C GLU A 62 -16.78 7.33 19.86
N GLY A 63 -16.24 6.68 20.90
CA GLY A 63 -15.57 7.38 22.01
C GLY A 63 -14.29 8.13 21.62
N GLN A 64 -13.69 7.80 20.47
CA GLN A 64 -12.48 8.46 19.95
C GLN A 64 -12.77 9.31 18.71
N GLN A 65 -14.00 9.22 18.19
CA GLN A 65 -14.44 9.86 16.95
C GLN A 65 -13.57 9.57 15.72
N SER A 66 -12.87 8.43 15.72
CA SER A 66 -11.94 8.03 14.67
C SER A 66 -12.17 6.58 14.26
N PHE A 67 -11.67 6.20 13.09
CA PHE A 67 -11.52 4.80 12.74
C PHE A 67 -10.27 4.22 13.43
N ASN A 68 -10.25 2.91 13.65
CA ASN A 68 -9.04 2.23 14.12
C ASN A 68 -7.96 2.20 13.02
N GLN A 69 -6.75 1.79 13.38
CA GLN A 69 -5.63 1.61 12.46
C GLN A 69 -5.50 0.13 12.07
N GLN A 70 -4.93 -0.14 10.90
CA GLN A 70 -4.67 -1.50 10.41
C GLN A 70 -3.26 -1.61 9.86
N ASN A 71 -2.61 -2.75 10.07
CA ASN A 71 -1.30 -3.02 9.51
C ASN A 71 -1.45 -3.96 8.31
N GLY A 72 -0.77 -3.65 7.21
CA GLY A 72 -0.75 -4.48 6.01
C GLY A 72 0.67 -4.82 5.59
N ALA A 73 1.06 -6.07 5.81
CA ALA A 73 2.35 -6.59 5.37
C ALA A 73 2.41 -6.75 3.84
N PHE A 74 3.61 -6.61 3.29
CA PHE A 74 3.93 -6.91 1.90
C PHE A 74 5.28 -7.59 1.79
N ASP A 75 5.38 -8.53 0.84
CA ASP A 75 6.66 -9.12 0.45
C ASP A 75 7.17 -8.41 -0.81
N VAL A 76 8.44 -8.03 -0.81
CA VAL A 76 9.14 -7.52 -1.99
C VAL A 76 10.12 -8.59 -2.44
N ALA A 77 10.10 -8.90 -3.73
CA ALA A 77 11.08 -9.77 -4.35
C ALA A 77 11.79 -9.00 -5.46
N ILE A 78 13.13 -9.00 -5.43
CA ILE A 78 13.95 -8.40 -6.48
C ILE A 78 14.81 -9.47 -7.16
N GLN A 79 15.15 -9.21 -8.41
CA GLN A 79 16.20 -9.92 -9.13
C GLN A 79 17.45 -9.05 -9.08
N GLY A 80 18.53 -9.55 -8.48
CA GLY A 80 19.82 -8.86 -8.49
C GLY A 80 20.26 -8.53 -9.91
N GLN A 81 20.94 -7.39 -10.06
CA GLN A 81 21.44 -6.88 -11.32
C GLN A 81 22.97 -6.79 -11.28
N THR A 82 23.66 -7.80 -11.81
CA THR A 82 25.12 -7.76 -11.96
C THR A 82 25.57 -6.49 -12.67
N GLY A 83 26.54 -5.79 -12.08
CA GLY A 83 27.04 -4.51 -12.59
C GLY A 83 26.35 -3.28 -11.98
N ALA A 84 25.28 -3.47 -11.20
CA ALA A 84 24.73 -2.40 -10.38
C ALA A 84 25.73 -1.96 -9.30
N THR A 85 25.86 -0.66 -9.14
CA THR A 85 26.63 -0.03 -8.06
C THR A 85 25.71 0.58 -7.01
N ASP A 86 24.46 0.87 -7.37
CA ASP A 86 23.46 1.43 -6.47
C ASP A 86 22.08 0.80 -6.68
N PHE A 87 21.24 0.88 -5.65
CA PHE A 87 19.85 0.42 -5.66
C PHE A 87 18.96 1.34 -4.85
N LYS A 88 17.82 1.71 -5.45
CA LYS A 88 16.79 2.54 -4.82
C LYS A 88 15.42 1.93 -5.01
N LEU A 89 14.67 1.81 -3.90
CA LEU A 89 13.27 1.40 -3.89
C LEU A 89 12.41 2.55 -3.33
N THR A 90 11.47 3.04 -4.13
CA THR A 90 10.49 4.04 -3.70
C THR A 90 9.08 3.49 -3.76
N SER A 91 8.15 4.17 -3.08
CA SER A 91 6.73 3.88 -3.13
C SER A 91 5.85 5.13 -3.17
N LYS A 92 4.67 5.01 -3.76
CA LYS A 92 3.65 6.06 -3.78
C LYS A 92 2.24 5.50 -3.88
N ILE A 93 1.27 6.27 -3.42
CA ILE A 93 -0.15 5.92 -3.51
C ILE A 93 -0.64 6.13 -4.95
N ILE A 94 -1.37 5.15 -5.49
CA ILE A 94 -2.06 5.24 -6.79
C ILE A 94 -3.58 5.40 -6.60
N ALA A 95 -4.14 4.68 -5.63
CA ALA A 95 -5.56 4.77 -5.27
C ALA A 95 -5.72 4.55 -3.77
N ASN A 96 -6.65 5.26 -3.13
CA ASN A 96 -6.87 5.16 -1.69
C ASN A 96 -8.28 5.63 -1.26
N THR A 97 -9.25 5.62 -2.17
CA THR A 97 -10.58 6.14 -1.90
C THR A 97 -11.55 4.97 -1.73
N LEU A 98 -12.23 4.93 -0.58
CA LEU A 98 -13.35 4.04 -0.31
C LEU A 98 -14.65 4.81 -0.55
N SER A 99 -15.56 4.23 -1.31
CA SER A 99 -16.83 4.88 -1.67
C SER A 99 -17.99 4.12 -1.06
N ARG A 100 -18.98 4.85 -0.57
CA ARG A 100 -20.27 4.28 -0.19
C ARG A 100 -21.16 4.16 -1.42
N THR A 101 -21.88 3.06 -1.55
CA THR A 101 -22.65 2.76 -2.77
C THR A 101 -24.01 3.47 -2.85
N ILE A 102 -24.48 4.05 -1.75
CA ILE A 102 -25.83 4.63 -1.65
C ILE A 102 -25.86 6.16 -1.78
N ASP A 103 -24.70 6.83 -1.72
CA ASP A 103 -24.54 8.28 -1.89
C ASP A 103 -23.08 8.65 -2.21
N ASP A 104 -22.78 9.95 -2.27
CA ASP A 104 -21.45 10.47 -2.59
C ASP A 104 -20.56 10.66 -1.34
N SER A 105 -20.72 9.81 -0.33
CA SER A 105 -19.80 9.79 0.81
C SER A 105 -18.55 8.97 0.49
N LYS A 106 -17.38 9.55 0.79
CA LYS A 106 -16.06 8.94 0.54
C LYS A 106 -15.19 9.00 1.78
N LEU A 107 -14.36 7.98 1.94
CA LEU A 107 -13.30 7.92 2.93
C LEU A 107 -11.96 7.77 2.23
N MET A 108 -10.96 8.54 2.66
CA MET A 108 -9.62 8.51 2.10
C MET A 108 -8.71 7.77 3.08
N VAL A 109 -8.07 6.70 2.60
CA VAL A 109 -7.14 5.90 3.39
C VAL A 109 -5.75 6.53 3.30
N GLY A 110 -5.18 6.92 4.45
CA GLY A 110 -3.77 7.26 4.57
C GLY A 110 -2.93 5.99 4.67
N VAL A 111 -1.75 6.00 4.06
CA VAL A 111 -0.77 4.91 4.11
C VAL A 111 0.51 5.47 4.69
N LYS A 112 1.06 4.82 5.71
CA LYS A 112 2.27 5.27 6.40
C LYS A 112 3.37 4.22 6.35
N TRP A 113 4.60 4.68 6.13
CA TRP A 113 5.82 3.88 6.24
C TRP A 113 6.68 4.42 7.38
N ASN A 114 6.92 3.59 8.40
CA ASN A 114 7.68 4.00 9.60
C ASN A 114 7.21 5.32 10.23
N GLY A 115 5.90 5.59 10.16
CA GLY A 115 5.26 6.80 10.70
C GLY A 115 5.06 7.94 9.71
N GLU A 116 5.79 7.95 8.59
CA GLU A 116 5.71 8.99 7.56
C GLU A 116 4.62 8.68 6.54
N ASP A 117 3.87 9.71 6.12
CA ASP A 117 2.79 9.56 5.15
C ASP A 117 3.35 9.35 3.73
N LEU A 118 2.80 8.36 3.03
CA LEU A 118 2.93 8.26 1.59
C LEU A 118 1.95 9.23 0.93
N ASP A 119 2.35 9.75 -0.23
CA ASP A 119 1.52 10.63 -1.05
C ASP A 119 1.31 10.05 -2.46
N LYS A 120 0.40 10.65 -3.22
CA LYS A 120 0.16 10.36 -4.64
C LYS A 120 1.17 11.05 -5.56
N THR A 121 1.77 12.16 -5.13
CA THR A 121 2.61 12.99 -6.00
C THR A 121 4.10 12.80 -5.74
N THR A 122 4.48 12.57 -4.49
CA THR A 122 5.89 12.45 -4.08
C THR A 122 6.20 11.01 -3.70
N ASP A 123 7.27 10.48 -4.29
CA ASP A 123 7.79 9.14 -3.99
C ASP A 123 8.41 9.12 -2.59
N THR A 124 7.97 8.20 -1.75
CA THR A 124 8.59 7.90 -0.45
C THR A 124 9.70 6.88 -0.64
N THR A 125 10.92 7.21 -0.19
CA THR A 125 12.07 6.30 -0.30
C THR A 125 12.00 5.23 0.79
N LEU A 126 12.04 3.96 0.39
CA LEU A 126 12.05 2.80 1.29
C LEU A 126 13.49 2.30 1.49
N VAL A 127 14.21 2.13 0.38
CA VAL A 127 15.63 1.75 0.32
C VAL A 127 16.37 2.71 -0.59
N ASP A 128 17.56 3.14 -0.18
CA ASP A 128 18.52 3.92 -0.96
C ASP A 128 19.92 3.54 -0.48
N VAL A 129 20.61 2.69 -1.25
CA VAL A 129 21.92 2.13 -0.87
C VAL A 129 22.96 3.24 -0.78
N LEU A 130 22.99 4.16 -1.75
CA LEU A 130 23.93 5.28 -1.75
C LEU A 130 23.74 6.20 -0.54
N ALA A 131 22.50 6.46 -0.12
CA ALA A 131 22.19 7.23 1.09
C ALA A 131 22.30 6.42 2.40
N GLY A 132 22.53 5.11 2.32
CA GLY A 132 22.59 4.21 3.49
C GLY A 132 21.23 4.00 4.17
N GLN A 133 20.13 4.21 3.45
CA GLN A 133 18.78 4.06 3.98
C GLN A 133 18.22 2.69 3.60
N THR A 134 17.86 1.87 4.59
CA THR A 134 17.23 0.55 4.36
C THR A 134 15.85 0.45 4.98
N SER A 135 15.56 1.25 6.00
CA SER A 135 14.27 1.37 6.68
C SER A 135 13.66 0.04 7.17
N GLY A 136 14.50 -0.98 7.43
CA GLY A 136 14.07 -2.33 7.82
C GLY A 136 13.92 -3.34 6.66
N LEU A 137 14.31 -2.97 5.44
CA LEU A 137 14.40 -3.85 4.27
C LEU A 137 15.87 -4.16 3.93
N ASP A 138 16.69 -4.39 4.95
CA ASP A 138 18.15 -4.49 4.88
C ASP A 138 18.63 -5.59 3.91
N ASN A 139 17.88 -6.67 3.75
CA ASN A 139 18.27 -7.76 2.85
C ASN A 139 18.32 -7.29 1.38
N LEU A 140 17.42 -6.39 0.99
CA LEU A 140 17.38 -5.86 -0.38
C LEU A 140 18.58 -4.94 -0.68
N ALA A 141 19.16 -4.32 0.35
CA ALA A 141 20.26 -3.36 0.22
C ALA A 141 21.65 -4.00 0.35
N ALA A 142 21.72 -5.30 0.69
CA ALA A 142 22.98 -5.97 0.96
C ALA A 142 23.83 -6.15 -0.31
N ASP A 143 25.15 -6.01 -0.16
CA ASP A 143 26.11 -6.33 -1.22
C ASP A 143 26.02 -7.82 -1.59
N GLY A 144 26.10 -8.10 -2.89
CA GLY A 144 25.83 -9.41 -3.48
C GLY A 144 24.34 -9.71 -3.68
N VAL A 145 23.41 -8.92 -3.11
CA VAL A 145 21.97 -9.10 -3.30
C VAL A 145 21.45 -8.24 -4.44
N TYR A 146 21.47 -6.91 -4.30
CA TYR A 146 20.94 -6.03 -5.36
C TYR A 146 21.81 -6.02 -6.61
N ASN A 147 23.12 -6.26 -6.45
CA ASN A 147 24.13 -6.30 -7.52
C ASN A 147 24.60 -7.73 -7.85
N GLY A 148 23.94 -8.75 -7.31
CA GLY A 148 24.20 -10.16 -7.61
C GLY A 148 23.42 -10.69 -8.80
N ALA A 149 23.45 -12.01 -8.98
CA ALA A 149 22.73 -12.72 -10.05
C ALA A 149 21.45 -13.42 -9.56
N ASP A 150 21.22 -13.49 -8.25
CA ASP A 150 20.13 -14.26 -7.65
C ASP A 150 18.94 -13.39 -7.26
N ARG A 151 17.83 -14.05 -6.94
CA ARG A 151 16.66 -13.41 -6.35
C ARG A 151 16.81 -13.26 -4.86
N ALA A 152 16.32 -12.14 -4.34
CA ALA A 152 16.18 -11.91 -2.92
C ALA A 152 14.79 -11.40 -2.59
N THR A 153 14.39 -11.62 -1.35
CA THR A 153 13.10 -11.19 -0.82
C THR A 153 13.26 -10.52 0.53
N ASP A 154 12.40 -9.57 0.82
CA ASP A 154 12.26 -8.98 2.15
C ASP A 154 10.80 -8.63 2.41
N ARG A 155 10.46 -8.37 3.68
CA ARG A 155 9.09 -8.09 4.11
C ARG A 155 9.00 -6.75 4.80
N GLY A 156 8.11 -5.90 4.29
CA GLY A 156 7.74 -4.64 4.94
C GLY A 156 6.30 -4.65 5.44
N GLU A 157 5.95 -3.61 6.18
CA GLU A 157 4.60 -3.38 6.67
C GLU A 157 4.24 -1.89 6.57
N PHE A 158 3.08 -1.59 5.97
CA PHE A 158 2.50 -0.25 6.04
C PHE A 158 1.47 -0.19 7.15
N THR A 159 1.35 0.99 7.77
CA THR A 159 0.19 1.32 8.62
C THR A 159 -0.84 2.05 7.77
N PHE A 160 -2.08 1.58 7.80
CA PHE A 160 -3.21 2.18 7.11
C PHE A 160 -4.16 2.82 8.12
N VAL A 161 -4.66 4.00 7.78
CA VAL A 161 -5.59 4.77 8.61
C VAL A 161 -6.68 5.39 7.73
N ILE A 162 -7.88 5.61 8.25
CA ILE A 162 -8.81 6.52 7.57
C ILE A 162 -8.36 7.95 7.89
N ALA A 163 -7.81 8.65 6.90
CA ALA A 163 -7.16 9.95 7.07
C ALA A 163 -8.16 11.11 6.97
N SER A 164 -9.14 11.01 6.06
CA SER A 164 -10.16 12.05 5.89
C SER A 164 -11.45 11.51 5.31
N ALA A 165 -12.49 12.34 5.36
CA ALA A 165 -13.80 12.04 4.81
C ALA A 165 -14.32 13.16 3.93
N GLU A 166 -15.17 12.78 2.98
CA GLU A 166 -15.96 13.67 2.15
C GLU A 166 -17.43 13.26 2.16
N SER A 167 -18.29 14.25 2.06
CA SER A 167 -19.73 14.08 1.87
C SER A 167 -20.19 15.06 0.80
N ALA A 168 -20.81 14.53 -0.26
CA ALA A 168 -21.28 15.33 -1.40
C ALA A 168 -20.20 16.24 -2.01
N GLY A 169 -18.97 15.72 -2.12
CA GLY A 169 -17.82 16.42 -2.68
C GLY A 169 -17.17 17.49 -1.80
N ALA A 170 -17.58 17.62 -0.53
CA ALA A 170 -16.96 18.53 0.44
C ALA A 170 -16.34 17.76 1.60
N ALA A 171 -15.27 18.31 2.19
CA ALA A 171 -14.66 17.75 3.40
C ALA A 171 -15.67 17.64 4.53
N ALA A 172 -15.63 16.52 5.25
CA ALA A 172 -16.53 16.23 6.35
C ALA A 172 -15.77 15.64 7.54
N GLU A 173 -16.30 15.84 8.75
CA GLU A 173 -15.83 15.15 9.94
C GLU A 173 -16.44 13.74 10.01
N PHE A 174 -15.69 12.75 10.49
CA PHE A 174 -16.17 11.37 10.56
C PHE A 174 -17.46 11.20 11.37
N LYS A 175 -17.60 11.97 12.44
CA LYS A 175 -18.79 11.98 13.31
C LYS A 175 -20.07 12.43 12.59
N ASP A 176 -19.92 13.23 11.53
CA ASP A 176 -21.06 13.82 10.80
C ASP A 176 -21.50 12.92 9.63
N LEU A 177 -20.76 11.84 9.36
CA LEU A 177 -21.16 10.84 8.37
C LEU A 177 -22.30 9.98 8.91
N THR A 178 -23.31 9.75 8.06
CA THR A 178 -24.33 8.73 8.30
C THR A 178 -23.68 7.36 8.44
N ASP A 179 -24.23 6.49 9.28
CA ASP A 179 -23.81 5.10 9.38
C ASP A 179 -23.86 4.38 8.02
N GLY A 180 -22.92 3.46 7.80
CA GLY A 180 -22.80 2.79 6.52
C GLY A 180 -21.49 2.03 6.33
N VAL A 181 -21.31 1.55 5.11
CA VAL A 181 -20.14 0.80 4.67
C VAL A 181 -19.54 1.49 3.45
N TRP A 182 -18.21 1.64 3.45
CA TRP A 182 -17.42 2.15 2.33
C TRP A 182 -16.45 1.07 1.89
N ASP A 183 -16.37 0.84 0.59
CA ASP A 183 -15.50 -0.17 0.00
C ASP A 183 -14.63 0.44 -1.10
N GLY A 184 -13.43 -0.10 -1.27
CA GLY A 184 -12.52 0.32 -2.33
C GLY A 184 -11.18 -0.39 -2.27
N ASP A 185 -10.35 -0.09 -3.26
CA ASP A 185 -8.97 -0.56 -3.32
C ASP A 185 -8.02 0.52 -2.81
N VAL A 186 -7.08 0.12 -1.97
CA VAL A 186 -5.86 0.89 -1.71
C VAL A 186 -4.75 0.30 -2.54
N LYS A 187 -4.12 1.11 -3.38
CA LYS A 187 -3.07 0.72 -4.34
C LYS A 187 -1.81 1.52 -4.07
N VAL A 188 -0.70 0.82 -3.83
CA VAL A 188 0.62 1.42 -3.68
C VAL A 188 1.51 0.89 -4.79
N GLN A 189 2.09 1.81 -5.56
CA GLN A 189 3.13 1.48 -6.54
C GLN A 189 4.48 1.48 -5.86
N PHE A 190 5.30 0.48 -6.20
CA PHE A 190 6.70 0.40 -5.88
C PHE A 190 7.51 0.60 -7.15
N THR A 191 8.56 1.41 -7.08
CA THR A 191 9.52 1.61 -8.18
C THR A 191 10.91 1.24 -7.69
N ALA A 192 11.54 0.30 -8.38
CA ALA A 192 12.88 -0.18 -8.11
C ALA A 192 13.82 0.31 -9.22
N ASN A 193 14.91 0.98 -8.84
CA ASN A 193 15.93 1.47 -9.75
C ASN A 193 17.30 0.90 -9.38
N TRP A 194 18.02 0.42 -10.38
CA TRP A 194 19.42 0.04 -10.28
C TRP A 194 20.24 0.95 -11.17
N GLU A 195 21.25 1.58 -10.59
CA GLU A 195 22.24 2.34 -11.33
C GLU A 195 23.53 1.54 -11.41
N GLY A 196 24.19 1.56 -12.55
CA GLY A 196 25.48 0.91 -12.73
C GLY A 196 25.81 0.66 -14.20
N THR A 197 26.92 -0.03 -14.45
CA THR A 197 27.33 -0.37 -15.81
C THR A 197 26.84 -1.76 -16.16
N PHE A 198 25.80 -1.83 -16.99
CA PHE A 198 25.20 -3.10 -17.40
C PHE A 198 25.76 -3.55 -18.74
N THR A 199 26.18 -4.82 -18.83
CA THR A 199 26.51 -5.40 -20.13
C THR A 199 25.25 -5.48 -20.98
N PRO A 200 25.25 -4.96 -22.23
CA PRO A 200 24.13 -5.12 -23.14
C PRO A 200 23.85 -6.61 -23.32
N THR A 201 22.57 -7.01 -23.21
CA THR A 201 22.18 -8.37 -23.60
C THR A 201 22.51 -8.54 -25.09
N PRO A 202 23.28 -9.57 -25.49
CA PRO A 202 23.59 -9.81 -26.91
C PRO A 202 22.34 -10.07 -27.76
#